data_AF-A0A1F6PDV7-F1
#
_entry.id   AF-A0A1F6PDV7-F1
#
_cell.length_a   1.000
_cell.length_b   1.000
_cell.length_c   1.000
_cell.angle_alpha   90.00
_cell.angle_beta   90.00
_cell.angle_gamma   90.00
#
_symmetry.space_group_name_H-M   'P 1'
#
loop_
_entity.id
_entity.type
_entity.pdbx_description
1 polymer ?
#
loop_
_entity_poly.entity_id
_entity_poly.type
_entity_poly.pdbx_seq_one_letter_code
_entity_poly.pdbx_strand_id
1 'polypeptide(L)'
;MKKQFVAGLILILVTGCSQYTEKETGVIQEPKAMLSSLTDVSQGLSAYYPFNGDATDNTGNGHNGTVTGATLSEDRFGISGNSYSFDGIGDAIIIDNAIGRAAEFSYSVWVKLDPLPKFQSAENTIVQTGNGNIYYIPYSNKFVINIMRDRNGGADEGTATNYFYQFPNPLSPEQWGHIAFVAYLDNTAKFFVNGVEVAIGSRITDGGQLGDFNATCFGAGKVTNPESMNYSFTGSIDDISIFSKALTAEEVQQIYQREAVMVVNADLRIDPPVINKKSKGQYLTAYVELPPEYNVAIINPSSVLLNGTIAAEEHPTVLGDNDNDGIADLMVKFDRQKIITSLNSGEITVTGKLTNGMTFSGRTFIGIK
;
A
#
# COMPACT_ATOMS: atom_id res chain seq x y z
N MET A 1 -55.38 24.33 14.01
CA MET A 1 -55.38 23.31 12.94
C MET A 1 -53.95 23.21 12.41
N LYS A 2 -53.03 22.48 13.06
CA LYS A 2 -52.66 21.07 12.84
C LYS A 2 -52.59 20.65 11.35
N LYS A 3 -51.38 20.43 10.84
CA LYS A 3 -50.82 19.09 10.59
C LYS A 3 -49.30 19.15 10.38
N GLN A 4 -48.56 18.50 11.28
CA GLN A 4 -47.17 18.07 11.14
C GLN A 4 -47.12 16.81 10.28
N PHE A 5 -46.08 16.69 9.45
CA PHE A 5 -45.67 15.43 8.85
C PHE A 5 -44.64 14.74 9.76
N VAL A 6 -44.87 13.46 10.05
CA VAL A 6 -43.99 12.57 10.81
C VAL A 6 -43.38 11.58 9.83
N ALA A 7 -42.06 11.43 9.84
CA ALA A 7 -41.34 10.42 9.08
C ALA A 7 -41.40 9.06 9.81
N GLY A 8 -41.73 8.01 9.06
CA GLY A 8 -41.97 6.66 9.55
C GLY A 8 -40.69 5.88 9.83
N LEU A 9 -40.67 5.26 11.00
CA LEU A 9 -39.73 4.24 11.44
C LEU A 9 -40.25 2.87 10.96
N ILE A 10 -39.52 2.16 10.10
CA ILE A 10 -39.89 0.80 9.68
C ILE A 10 -39.28 -0.19 10.68
N LEU A 11 -40.15 -0.75 11.51
CA LEU A 11 -39.91 -1.84 12.45
C LEU A 11 -40.41 -3.14 11.78
N ILE A 12 -39.51 -4.04 11.37
CA ILE A 12 -39.90 -5.36 10.88
C ILE A 12 -39.84 -6.34 12.06
N LEU A 13 -41.02 -6.63 12.61
CA LEU A 13 -41.28 -7.80 13.47
C LEU A 13 -41.49 -9.01 12.57
N VAL A 14 -40.65 -10.04 12.72
CA VAL A 14 -40.96 -11.39 12.22
C VAL A 14 -41.19 -12.30 13.42
N THR A 15 -42.46 -12.60 13.68
CA THR A 15 -42.89 -13.78 14.45
C THR A 15 -43.36 -14.84 13.46
N GLY A 16 -42.79 -16.05 13.54
CA GLY A 16 -43.26 -17.19 12.76
C GLY A 16 -42.32 -18.38 12.83
N CYS A 17 -42.56 -19.24 13.81
CA CYS A 17 -41.86 -20.50 14.08
C CYS A 17 -42.18 -21.56 13.00
N SER A 18 -41.17 -22.25 12.48
CA SER A 18 -41.30 -23.57 11.86
C SER A 18 -40.00 -24.34 12.04
N GLN A 19 -40.12 -25.57 12.52
CA GLN A 19 -39.03 -26.40 12.97
C GLN A 19 -38.17 -26.91 11.82
N TYR A 20 -36.87 -26.68 11.91
CA TYR A 20 -35.86 -27.50 11.25
C TYR A 20 -34.84 -27.94 12.31
N THR A 21 -34.87 -29.22 12.62
CA THR A 21 -33.82 -29.93 13.32
C THR A 21 -32.67 -30.16 12.34
N GLU A 22 -31.59 -29.40 12.47
CA GLU A 22 -30.29 -29.81 11.95
C GLU A 22 -29.30 -29.91 13.10
N LYS A 23 -28.74 -31.11 13.21
CA LYS A 23 -27.71 -31.49 14.16
C LYS A 23 -26.38 -31.17 13.48
N GLU A 24 -26.02 -29.89 13.43
CA GLU A 24 -24.71 -29.48 12.92
C GLU A 24 -23.71 -29.31 14.06
N THR A 25 -22.61 -30.02 13.92
CA THR A 25 -21.38 -29.86 14.68
C THR A 25 -20.91 -28.42 14.58
N GLY A 26 -21.01 -27.67 15.67
CA GLY A 26 -20.46 -26.32 15.79
C GLY A 26 -18.95 -26.32 15.61
N VAL A 27 -18.51 -26.16 14.37
CA VAL A 27 -17.18 -25.65 14.04
C VAL A 27 -17.35 -24.15 13.93
N ILE A 28 -17.00 -23.44 14.99
CA ILE A 28 -16.62 -22.03 14.89
C ILE A 28 -15.44 -21.99 13.89
N GLN A 29 -15.72 -21.58 12.65
CA GLN A 29 -14.65 -21.25 11.71
C GLN A 29 -13.86 -20.09 12.32
N GLU A 30 -12.64 -20.39 12.74
CA GLU A 30 -11.66 -19.39 13.12
C GLU A 30 -11.44 -18.37 11.98
N PRO A 31 -10.95 -17.15 12.26
CA PRO A 31 -10.64 -16.11 11.26
C PRO A 31 -9.45 -16.46 10.34
N LYS A 32 -9.23 -17.75 10.07
CA LYS A 32 -8.23 -18.31 9.15
C LYS A 32 -8.43 -17.85 7.70
N ALA A 33 -9.63 -17.38 7.34
CA ALA A 33 -9.92 -16.86 6.00
C ALA A 33 -9.24 -15.51 5.67
N MET A 34 -8.85 -14.71 6.67
CA MET A 34 -8.16 -13.43 6.44
C MET A 34 -6.65 -13.58 6.17
N LEU A 35 -6.04 -14.70 6.57
CA LEU A 35 -4.60 -14.94 6.40
C LEU A 35 -4.28 -15.88 5.21
N SER A 36 -5.29 -16.55 4.64
CA SER A 36 -5.12 -17.57 3.59
C SER A 36 -5.34 -17.08 2.16
N SER A 37 -5.52 -15.78 1.92
CA SER A 37 -5.57 -15.22 0.55
C SER A 37 -4.70 -13.98 0.40
N LEU A 38 -3.48 -14.02 0.95
CA LEU A 38 -2.42 -13.14 0.46
C LEU A 38 -2.09 -13.61 -0.96
N THR A 39 -2.84 -13.10 -1.94
CA THR A 39 -2.50 -13.24 -3.34
C THR A 39 -1.08 -12.73 -3.50
N ASP A 40 -0.27 -13.45 -4.25
CA ASP A 40 1.06 -12.97 -4.59
C ASP A 40 0.89 -11.78 -5.54
N VAL A 41 0.86 -10.59 -4.95
CA VAL A 41 0.74 -9.32 -5.68
C VAL A 41 1.93 -9.08 -6.62
N SER A 42 3.01 -9.88 -6.54
CA SER A 42 4.13 -9.81 -7.50
C SER A 42 3.80 -10.41 -8.87
N GLN A 43 2.73 -11.22 -8.99
CA GLN A 43 2.32 -11.74 -10.28
C GLN A 43 1.95 -10.60 -11.24
N GLY A 44 2.60 -10.56 -12.40
CA GLY A 44 2.39 -9.53 -13.40
C GLY A 44 3.11 -8.21 -13.10
N LEU A 45 3.92 -8.11 -12.05
CA LEU A 45 4.75 -6.94 -11.77
C LEU A 45 5.84 -6.82 -12.84
N SER A 46 5.82 -5.72 -13.59
CA SER A 46 6.75 -5.46 -14.69
C SER A 46 7.89 -4.53 -14.30
N ALA A 47 7.63 -3.56 -13.41
CA ALA A 47 8.66 -2.68 -12.87
C ALA A 47 8.24 -2.18 -11.46
N TYR A 48 9.21 -1.96 -10.58
CA TYR A 48 9.00 -1.47 -9.22
C TYR A 48 10.12 -0.54 -8.79
N TYR A 49 9.77 0.68 -8.38
CA TYR A 49 10.70 1.73 -7.98
C TYR A 49 10.38 2.18 -6.55
N PRO A 50 11.04 1.60 -5.53
CA PRO A 50 10.85 2.00 -4.14
C PRO A 50 11.59 3.29 -3.76
N PHE A 51 12.41 3.82 -4.66
CA PHE A 51 13.20 5.05 -4.45
C PHE A 51 14.06 5.10 -3.17
N ASN A 52 14.48 3.93 -2.68
CA ASN A 52 15.41 3.77 -1.54
C ASN A 52 16.85 4.12 -1.95
N GLY A 53 17.12 5.41 -2.15
CA GLY A 53 18.44 5.98 -2.44
C GLY A 53 18.76 6.15 -3.93
N ASP A 54 18.01 5.52 -4.83
CA ASP A 54 18.21 5.61 -6.27
C ASP A 54 16.91 5.40 -7.06
N ALA A 55 16.96 5.41 -8.39
CA ALA A 55 15.82 5.10 -9.27
C ALA A 55 15.94 3.73 -9.93
N THR A 56 16.51 2.74 -9.21
CA THR A 56 16.69 1.37 -9.71
C THR A 56 15.36 0.61 -9.76
N ASP A 57 15.18 -0.22 -10.79
CA ASP A 57 14.05 -1.16 -10.89
C ASP A 57 14.33 -2.41 -10.04
N ASN A 58 13.59 -2.54 -8.93
CA ASN A 58 13.74 -3.63 -7.96
C ASN A 58 13.07 -4.94 -8.37
N THR A 59 12.47 -5.02 -9.56
CA THR A 59 12.04 -6.31 -10.12
C THR A 59 13.19 -7.12 -10.69
N GLY A 60 14.31 -6.47 -11.01
CA GLY A 60 15.43 -7.09 -11.71
C GLY A 60 15.24 -7.20 -13.23
N ASN A 61 14.19 -6.61 -13.80
CA ASN A 61 13.94 -6.60 -15.25
C ASN A 61 14.81 -5.58 -16.01
N GLY A 62 15.51 -4.70 -15.29
CA GLY A 62 16.48 -3.76 -15.87
C GLY A 62 15.84 -2.50 -16.44
N HIS A 63 14.63 -2.16 -16.00
CA HIS A 63 13.95 -0.91 -16.37
C HIS A 63 14.39 0.25 -15.47
N ASN A 64 15.70 0.43 -15.27
CA ASN A 64 16.18 1.48 -14.36
C ASN A 64 15.79 2.89 -14.85
N GLY A 65 15.63 3.80 -13.89
CA GLY A 65 15.39 5.21 -14.14
C GLY A 65 16.66 6.04 -14.08
N THR A 66 16.80 6.98 -15.01
CA THR A 66 17.76 8.08 -14.96
C THR A 66 17.11 9.32 -14.35
N VAL A 67 17.66 9.80 -13.25
CA VAL A 67 17.20 11.01 -12.55
C VAL A 67 17.77 12.27 -13.19
N THR A 68 16.92 13.26 -13.46
CA THR A 68 17.29 14.61 -13.91
C THR A 68 16.55 15.63 -13.05
N GLY A 69 17.26 16.55 -12.39
CA GLY A 69 16.66 17.63 -11.57
C GLY A 69 16.10 17.18 -10.21
N ALA A 70 15.29 16.12 -10.20
CA ALA A 70 14.62 15.63 -9.00
C ALA A 70 15.63 15.23 -7.91
N THR A 71 15.29 15.49 -6.64
CA THR A 71 16.18 15.25 -5.51
C THR A 71 15.57 14.25 -4.54
N LEU A 72 16.40 13.39 -3.96
CA LEU A 72 15.99 12.52 -2.87
C LEU A 72 15.38 13.32 -1.71
N SER A 73 14.35 12.76 -1.09
CA SER A 73 13.55 13.38 -0.03
C SER A 73 13.11 12.36 1.01
N GLU A 74 12.39 12.81 2.03
CA GLU A 74 11.75 11.94 3.02
C GLU A 74 10.54 11.23 2.43
N ASP A 75 10.42 9.93 2.67
CA ASP A 75 9.24 9.13 2.32
C ASP A 75 8.05 9.40 3.26
N ARG A 76 7.02 8.55 3.17
CA ARG A 76 5.82 8.61 4.03
C ARG A 76 6.04 8.20 5.47
N PHE A 77 7.21 7.67 5.80
CA PHE A 77 7.63 7.27 7.13
C PHE A 77 8.66 8.23 7.72
N GLY A 78 9.02 9.29 6.99
CA GLY A 78 10.04 10.26 7.40
C GLY A 78 11.46 9.76 7.20
N ILE A 79 11.68 8.69 6.42
CA ILE A 79 13.02 8.20 6.12
C ILE A 79 13.59 9.02 4.97
N SER A 80 14.66 9.75 5.27
CA SER A 80 15.39 10.55 4.28
C SER A 80 16.05 9.65 3.24
N GLY A 81 15.90 10.01 1.96
CA GLY A 81 16.50 9.26 0.87
C GLY A 81 15.61 8.18 0.26
N ASN A 82 14.35 8.06 0.70
CA ASN A 82 13.43 7.01 0.27
C ASN A 82 12.29 7.51 -0.64
N SER A 83 12.38 8.74 -1.15
CA SER A 83 11.45 9.25 -2.17
C SER A 83 12.15 10.29 -3.04
N TYR A 84 11.51 10.71 -4.14
CA TYR A 84 11.97 11.88 -4.91
C TYR A 84 11.02 13.06 -4.77
N SER A 85 11.61 14.23 -4.55
CA SER A 85 10.94 15.53 -4.63
C SER A 85 11.14 16.15 -6.01
N PHE A 86 10.06 16.72 -6.53
CA PHE A 86 10.00 17.43 -7.80
C PHE A 86 9.55 18.86 -7.50
N ASP A 87 10.37 19.83 -7.86
CA ASP A 87 10.16 21.25 -7.66
C ASP A 87 9.42 21.94 -8.82
N GLY A 88 9.27 21.23 -9.94
CA GLY A 88 8.54 21.64 -11.13
C GLY A 88 9.40 22.25 -12.24
N ILE A 89 10.74 22.22 -12.11
CA ILE A 89 11.67 22.85 -13.05
C ILE A 89 12.72 21.83 -13.51
N GLY A 90 12.51 21.22 -14.68
CA GLY A 90 13.51 20.30 -15.24
C GLY A 90 13.62 18.96 -14.51
N ASP A 91 12.65 18.64 -13.66
CA ASP A 91 12.64 17.40 -12.90
C ASP A 91 11.96 16.27 -13.67
N ALA A 92 12.67 15.16 -13.80
CA ALA A 92 12.16 13.94 -14.36
C ALA A 92 12.94 12.73 -13.86
N ILE A 93 12.26 11.59 -13.77
CA ILE A 93 12.92 10.27 -13.76
C ILE A 93 12.52 9.58 -15.05
N ILE A 94 13.49 9.35 -15.94
CA ILE A 94 13.25 8.78 -17.28
C ILE A 94 13.60 7.29 -17.23
N ILE A 95 12.67 6.43 -17.65
CA ILE A 95 12.94 4.99 -17.71
C ILE A 95 13.76 4.68 -18.95
N ASP A 96 14.96 4.13 -18.74
CA ASP A 96 15.97 3.96 -19.79
C ASP A 96 15.58 2.89 -20.82
N ASN A 97 15.00 1.79 -20.33
CA ASN A 97 14.64 0.63 -21.14
C ASN A 97 13.12 0.42 -21.18
N ALA A 98 12.63 0.07 -22.36
CA ALA A 98 11.23 -0.21 -22.61
C ALA A 98 10.66 -1.29 -21.67
N ILE A 99 9.63 -0.94 -20.87
CA ILE A 99 8.91 -1.88 -19.98
C ILE A 99 8.02 -2.84 -20.79
N GLY A 100 7.50 -2.38 -21.93
CA GLY A 100 6.70 -3.19 -22.84
C GLY A 100 5.28 -2.69 -23.04
N ARG A 101 4.41 -3.60 -23.48
CA ARG A 101 3.00 -3.35 -23.76
C ARG A 101 2.13 -4.41 -23.12
N ALA A 102 0.93 -4.03 -22.70
CA ALA A 102 -0.03 -4.95 -22.11
C ALA A 102 -1.47 -4.59 -22.48
N ALA A 103 -2.30 -5.61 -22.75
CA ALA A 103 -3.71 -5.42 -23.10
C ALA A 103 -4.59 -5.05 -21.89
N GLU A 104 -4.13 -5.44 -20.71
CA GLU A 104 -4.62 -5.03 -19.40
C GLU A 104 -3.41 -4.65 -18.56
N PHE A 105 -3.58 -3.70 -17.66
CA PHE A 105 -2.46 -3.19 -16.87
C PHE A 105 -2.94 -2.43 -15.65
N SER A 106 -2.01 -2.21 -14.73
CA SER A 106 -2.25 -1.38 -13.55
C SER A 106 -1.05 -0.51 -13.22
N TYR A 107 -1.32 0.68 -12.67
CA TYR A 107 -0.34 1.50 -11.98
C TYR A 107 -0.68 1.57 -10.50
N SER A 108 0.34 1.64 -9.65
CA SER A 108 0.25 1.95 -8.23
C SER A 108 1.36 2.94 -7.91
N VAL A 109 1.05 4.03 -7.21
CA VAL A 109 2.03 5.06 -6.88
C VAL A 109 1.65 5.77 -5.58
N TRP A 110 2.65 6.01 -4.73
CA TRP A 110 2.55 6.96 -3.62
C TRP A 110 2.92 8.35 -4.08
N VAL A 111 2.08 9.31 -3.72
CA VAL A 111 2.24 10.71 -4.12
C VAL A 111 1.92 11.62 -2.94
N LYS A 112 2.73 12.66 -2.76
CA LYS A 112 2.46 13.79 -1.88
C LYS A 112 2.37 15.04 -2.74
N LEU A 113 1.18 15.62 -2.82
CA LEU A 113 0.90 16.78 -3.67
C LEU A 113 1.22 18.08 -2.93
N ASP A 114 1.89 19.02 -3.60
CA ASP A 114 2.02 20.38 -3.07
C ASP A 114 0.66 21.11 -3.08
N PRO A 115 0.42 22.06 -2.15
CA PRO A 115 -0.86 22.79 -2.06
C PRO A 115 -1.23 23.56 -3.33
N LEU A 116 -0.23 24.12 -4.01
CA LEU A 116 -0.38 24.81 -5.27
C LEU A 116 0.88 24.56 -6.10
N PRO A 117 0.75 24.32 -7.41
CA PRO A 117 1.90 24.23 -8.28
C PRO A 117 2.61 25.58 -8.33
N LYS A 118 3.94 25.56 -8.34
CA LYS A 118 4.76 26.79 -8.45
C LYS A 118 4.51 27.55 -9.77
N PHE A 119 3.97 26.86 -10.78
CA PHE A 119 3.63 27.42 -12.08
C PHE A 119 2.14 27.24 -12.37
N GLN A 120 1.56 28.15 -13.16
CA GLN A 120 0.17 28.03 -13.63
C GLN A 120 0.04 26.93 -14.70
N SER A 121 0.47 25.70 -14.40
CA SER A 121 0.22 24.55 -15.25
C SER A 121 -1.21 24.05 -15.03
N ALA A 122 -1.88 23.65 -16.11
CA ALA A 122 -3.14 22.93 -16.02
C ALA A 122 -2.92 21.47 -15.62
N GLU A 123 -1.70 20.93 -15.82
CA GLU A 123 -1.37 19.53 -15.64
C GLU A 123 -0.11 19.37 -14.78
N ASN A 124 -0.21 18.55 -13.73
CA ASN A 124 0.85 18.24 -12.79
C ASN A 124 1.14 16.73 -12.92
N THR A 125 2.07 16.36 -13.83
CA THR A 125 2.19 14.98 -14.36
C THR A 125 2.92 14.04 -13.42
N ILE A 126 2.22 13.08 -12.83
CA ILE A 126 2.80 12.10 -11.90
C ILE A 126 3.54 11.02 -12.69
N VAL A 127 2.82 10.38 -13.63
CA VAL A 127 3.34 9.31 -14.50
C VAL A 127 2.97 9.62 -15.94
N GLN A 128 3.97 9.59 -16.83
CA GLN A 128 3.80 9.66 -18.27
C GLN A 128 4.26 8.34 -18.89
N THR A 129 3.50 7.82 -19.86
CA THR A 129 3.86 6.63 -20.65
C THR A 129 3.75 6.89 -22.14
N GLY A 130 4.05 5.88 -22.97
CA GLY A 130 3.95 5.98 -24.42
C GLY A 130 2.52 6.14 -24.94
N ASN A 131 1.51 5.79 -24.12
CA ASN A 131 0.10 5.86 -24.49
C ASN A 131 -0.78 6.74 -23.58
N GLY A 132 -0.20 7.46 -22.62
CA GLY A 132 -1.04 8.26 -21.73
C GLY A 132 -0.29 8.85 -20.57
N ASN A 133 -1.04 9.49 -19.68
CA ASN A 133 -0.50 9.96 -18.42
C ASN A 133 -1.54 10.00 -17.31
N ILE A 134 -1.02 10.02 -16.08
CA ILE A 134 -1.75 10.29 -14.84
C ILE A 134 -1.25 11.62 -14.32
N TYR A 135 -2.14 12.58 -14.14
CA TYR A 135 -1.78 13.91 -13.65
C TYR A 135 -2.82 14.46 -12.68
N TYR A 136 -2.41 15.43 -11.88
CA TYR A 136 -3.29 16.20 -11.00
C TYR A 136 -3.58 17.58 -11.61
N ILE A 137 -4.82 18.06 -11.45
CA ILE A 137 -5.24 19.42 -11.80
C ILE A 137 -5.56 20.17 -10.50
N PRO A 138 -4.64 21.03 -10.00
CA PRO A 138 -4.79 21.74 -8.74
C PRO A 138 -6.06 22.60 -8.66
N TYR A 139 -6.35 23.39 -9.69
CA TYR A 139 -7.47 24.32 -9.70
C TYR A 139 -8.86 23.66 -9.68
N SER A 140 -8.95 22.40 -10.12
CA SER A 140 -10.21 21.64 -10.09
C SER A 140 -10.22 20.55 -9.02
N ASN A 141 -9.09 20.36 -8.32
CA ASN A 141 -8.82 19.29 -7.37
C ASN A 141 -9.21 17.90 -7.91
N LYS A 142 -8.67 17.53 -9.08
CA LYS A 142 -8.96 16.24 -9.71
C LYS A 142 -7.70 15.54 -10.17
N PHE A 143 -7.69 14.22 -10.06
CA PHE A 143 -6.80 13.38 -10.84
C PHE A 143 -7.39 13.20 -12.24
N VAL A 144 -6.51 13.06 -13.23
CA VAL A 144 -6.89 12.81 -14.61
C VAL A 144 -6.05 11.67 -15.16
N ILE A 145 -6.73 10.75 -15.83
CA ILE A 145 -6.12 9.76 -16.71
C ILE A 145 -6.38 10.21 -18.13
N ASN A 146 -5.32 10.45 -18.89
CA ASN A 146 -5.39 10.69 -20.33
C ASN A 146 -4.87 9.44 -21.06
N ILE A 147 -5.67 8.90 -21.95
CA ILE A 147 -5.29 7.82 -22.87
C ILE A 147 -5.22 8.41 -24.28
N MET A 148 -4.05 8.35 -24.90
CA MET A 148 -3.77 9.04 -26.17
C MET A 148 -3.96 8.16 -27.41
N ARG A 149 -4.01 6.84 -27.25
CA ARG A 149 -4.14 5.83 -28.33
C ARG A 149 -4.94 4.62 -27.86
N ASP A 150 -5.54 3.92 -28.81
CA ASP A 150 -6.22 2.64 -28.58
C ASP A 150 -5.63 1.55 -29.50
N ARG A 151 -6.19 0.33 -29.44
CA ARG A 151 -5.73 -0.84 -30.21
C ARG A 151 -5.92 -0.68 -31.73
N ASN A 152 -6.78 0.23 -32.18
CA ASN A 152 -6.99 0.48 -33.62
C ASN A 152 -5.87 1.36 -34.23
N GLY A 153 -4.94 1.85 -33.40
CA GLY A 153 -3.81 2.68 -33.82
C GLY A 153 -4.11 4.17 -33.68
N GLY A 154 -3.07 4.94 -33.31
CA GLY A 154 -3.20 6.39 -33.18
C GLY A 154 -1.91 7.08 -32.78
N ALA A 155 -1.05 7.42 -33.74
CA ALA A 155 -0.11 8.54 -33.64
C ALA A 155 0.53 8.86 -35.00
N ASP A 156 0.67 7.85 -35.86
CA ASP A 156 1.25 8.02 -37.19
C ASP A 156 0.24 8.55 -38.23
N GLU A 157 -1.06 8.67 -37.89
CA GLU A 157 -2.13 9.03 -38.84
C GLU A 157 -2.97 10.26 -38.46
N GLY A 158 -2.47 11.17 -37.59
CA GLY A 158 -3.05 12.51 -37.43
C GLY A 158 -4.46 12.63 -36.83
N THR A 159 -5.03 11.54 -36.30
CA THR A 159 -6.39 11.44 -35.74
C THR A 159 -6.38 11.04 -34.25
N ALA A 160 -5.48 11.60 -33.44
CA ALA A 160 -5.41 11.28 -32.02
C ALA A 160 -6.69 11.71 -31.28
N THR A 161 -7.55 10.76 -30.94
CA THR A 161 -8.62 10.97 -29.95
C THR A 161 -8.00 10.75 -28.57
N ASN A 162 -7.79 11.84 -27.83
CA ASN A 162 -7.43 11.76 -26.42
C ASN A 162 -8.69 11.49 -25.59
N TYR A 163 -8.62 10.48 -24.71
CA TYR A 163 -9.68 10.16 -23.77
C TYR A 163 -9.29 10.64 -22.37
N PHE A 164 -10.02 11.62 -21.85
CA PHE A 164 -9.76 12.22 -20.53
C PHE A 164 -10.78 11.75 -19.51
N TYR A 165 -10.31 11.11 -18.45
CA TYR A 165 -11.13 10.65 -17.33
C TYR A 165 -10.72 11.39 -16.07
N GLN A 166 -11.65 12.16 -15.49
CA GLN A 166 -11.39 12.95 -14.30
C GLN A 166 -12.00 12.29 -13.06
N PHE A 167 -11.22 12.21 -11.99
CA PHE A 167 -11.59 11.61 -10.72
C PHE A 167 -11.43 12.64 -9.61
N PRO A 168 -12.36 12.69 -8.62
CA PRO A 168 -12.17 13.56 -7.47
C PRO A 168 -10.90 13.17 -6.71
N ASN A 169 -10.14 14.16 -6.23
CA ASN A 169 -9.00 13.94 -5.36
C ASN A 169 -9.43 14.08 -3.88
N PRO A 170 -9.49 12.98 -3.10
CA PRO A 170 -9.79 13.03 -1.68
C PRO A 170 -8.53 13.28 -0.81
N LEU A 171 -7.33 13.35 -1.41
CA LEU A 171 -6.10 13.59 -0.67
C LEU A 171 -6.04 15.04 -0.17
N SER A 172 -5.49 15.21 1.03
CA SER A 172 -5.12 16.52 1.54
C SER A 172 -3.74 16.90 0.98
N PRO A 173 -3.51 18.18 0.62
CA PRO A 173 -2.17 18.65 0.28
C PRO A 173 -1.15 18.34 1.37
N GLU A 174 0.10 18.15 0.96
CA GLU A 174 1.24 17.85 1.84
C GLU A 174 1.10 16.55 2.64
N GLN A 175 0.11 15.72 2.32
CA GLN A 175 -0.05 14.37 2.87
C GLN A 175 0.24 13.34 1.78
N TRP A 176 0.93 12.27 2.17
CA TRP A 176 1.10 11.11 1.31
C TRP A 176 -0.24 10.41 1.09
N GLY A 177 -0.49 10.04 -0.16
CA GLY A 177 -1.60 9.20 -0.54
C GLY A 177 -1.19 8.23 -1.62
N HIS A 178 -1.91 7.13 -1.67
CA HIS A 178 -1.73 6.08 -2.66
C HIS A 178 -2.79 6.22 -3.74
N ILE A 179 -2.39 6.17 -5.01
CA ILE A 179 -3.33 6.09 -6.12
C ILE A 179 -3.04 4.84 -6.96
N ALA A 180 -4.10 4.24 -7.49
CA ALA A 180 -3.97 3.15 -8.44
C ALA A 180 -4.96 3.30 -9.59
N PHE A 181 -4.52 2.98 -10.79
CA PHE A 181 -5.35 2.89 -11.98
C PHE A 181 -5.29 1.47 -12.51
N VAL A 182 -6.46 0.87 -12.75
CA VAL A 182 -6.58 -0.50 -13.24
C VAL A 182 -7.38 -0.49 -14.52
N ALA A 183 -6.82 -1.09 -15.56
CA ALA A 183 -7.34 -1.08 -16.91
C ALA A 183 -7.60 -2.53 -17.37
N TYR A 184 -8.85 -2.88 -17.67
CA TYR A 184 -9.30 -4.26 -17.92
C TYR A 184 -9.40 -4.61 -19.42
N LEU A 185 -9.31 -5.92 -19.74
CA LEU A 185 -9.42 -6.44 -21.11
C LEU A 185 -10.74 -6.09 -21.82
N ASP A 186 -11.82 -5.86 -21.06
CA ASP A 186 -13.14 -5.49 -21.58
C ASP A 186 -13.26 -3.99 -21.89
N ASN A 187 -12.15 -3.24 -21.88
CA ASN A 187 -12.07 -1.81 -22.14
C ASN A 187 -12.80 -0.96 -21.09
N THR A 188 -12.84 -1.44 -19.85
CA THR A 188 -13.23 -0.66 -18.67
C THR A 188 -12.02 -0.35 -17.80
N ALA A 189 -12.16 0.60 -16.87
CA ALA A 189 -11.12 0.91 -15.91
C ALA A 189 -11.69 1.27 -14.54
N LYS A 190 -10.83 1.20 -13.52
CA LYS A 190 -11.11 1.67 -12.17
C LYS A 190 -9.97 2.56 -11.67
N PHE A 191 -10.33 3.51 -10.83
CA PHE A 191 -9.38 4.38 -10.14
C PHE A 191 -9.58 4.24 -8.63
N PHE A 192 -8.49 4.12 -7.91
CA PHE A 192 -8.45 3.92 -6.47
C PHE A 192 -7.61 5.00 -5.82
N VAL A 193 -8.02 5.42 -4.63
CA VAL A 193 -7.22 6.27 -3.75
C VAL A 193 -7.21 5.65 -2.37
N ASN A 194 -6.03 5.47 -1.78
CA ASN A 194 -5.80 4.81 -0.49
C ASN A 194 -6.49 3.43 -0.40
N GLY A 195 -6.36 2.63 -1.46
CA GLY A 195 -6.98 1.31 -1.57
C GLY A 195 -8.50 1.29 -1.74
N VAL A 196 -9.17 2.45 -1.85
CA VAL A 196 -10.62 2.55 -2.01
C VAL A 196 -10.98 2.98 -3.43
N GLU A 197 -11.92 2.28 -4.07
CA GLU A 197 -12.42 2.62 -5.41
C GLU A 197 -13.15 3.97 -5.39
N VAL A 198 -12.72 4.91 -6.24
CA VAL A 198 -13.28 6.27 -6.34
C VAL A 198 -14.25 6.40 -7.53
N ALA A 199 -14.13 5.53 -8.54
CA ALA A 199 -15.02 5.51 -9.69
C ALA A 199 -15.20 4.11 -10.27
N ILE A 200 -16.42 3.87 -10.78
CA ILE A 200 -16.83 2.63 -11.44
C ILE A 200 -16.69 2.79 -12.95
N GLY A 201 -16.16 1.75 -13.59
CA GLY A 201 -15.79 1.74 -15.00
C GLY A 201 -16.86 2.19 -15.98
N SER A 202 -16.42 3.04 -16.90
CA SER A 202 -17.05 3.29 -18.20
C SER A 202 -16.13 2.75 -19.30
N ARG A 203 -16.63 2.67 -20.54
CA ARG A 203 -15.80 2.34 -21.70
C ARG A 203 -14.71 3.41 -21.87
N ILE A 204 -13.42 3.02 -21.84
CA ILE A 204 -12.32 3.98 -21.75
C ILE A 204 -11.68 4.40 -23.09
N THR A 205 -11.97 3.69 -24.17
CA THR A 205 -11.51 4.04 -25.53
C THR A 205 -12.51 3.58 -26.58
N ASP A 206 -12.37 4.00 -27.84
CA ASP A 206 -13.25 3.52 -28.89
C ASP A 206 -12.88 2.13 -29.45
N GLY A 207 -11.58 1.87 -29.58
CA GLY A 207 -11.01 0.66 -30.17
C GLY A 207 -10.47 -0.39 -29.20
N GLY A 208 -10.62 -0.19 -27.89
CA GLY A 208 -10.03 -1.05 -26.88
C GLY A 208 -8.66 -0.56 -26.43
N GLN A 209 -8.40 -0.60 -25.14
CA GLN A 209 -7.13 -0.13 -24.56
C GLN A 209 -5.91 -0.98 -24.97
N LEU A 210 -4.74 -0.34 -24.96
CA LEU A 210 -3.43 -0.99 -25.07
C LEU A 210 -2.42 -0.20 -24.24
N GLY A 211 -1.98 -0.70 -23.09
CA GLY A 211 -0.91 -0.06 -22.33
C GLY A 211 0.39 -0.05 -23.12
N ASP A 212 1.04 1.11 -23.25
CA ASP A 212 2.37 1.26 -23.84
C ASP A 212 3.29 2.00 -22.88
N PHE A 213 4.26 1.28 -22.34
CA PHE A 213 5.17 1.74 -21.30
C PHE A 213 6.59 1.97 -21.83
N ASN A 214 6.77 1.97 -23.16
CA ASN A 214 8.09 2.06 -23.77
C ASN A 214 8.70 3.47 -23.72
N ALA A 215 7.88 4.49 -23.45
CA ALA A 215 8.31 5.87 -23.23
C ALA A 215 7.76 6.36 -21.88
N THR A 216 8.30 5.80 -20.80
CA THR A 216 7.85 6.08 -19.43
C THR A 216 8.77 7.10 -18.75
N CYS A 217 8.17 8.10 -18.10
CA CYS A 217 8.87 8.94 -17.13
C CYS A 217 7.94 9.34 -15.98
N PHE A 218 8.56 9.75 -14.88
CA PHE A 218 7.88 10.25 -13.68
C PHE A 218 8.20 11.73 -13.49
N GLY A 219 7.21 12.50 -13.08
CA GLY A 219 7.36 13.93 -12.77
C GLY A 219 7.38 14.90 -13.96
N ALA A 220 7.35 14.39 -15.20
CA ALA A 220 7.41 15.21 -16.41
C ALA A 220 6.35 14.81 -17.45
N GLY A 221 5.85 15.79 -18.21
CA GLY A 221 4.83 15.54 -19.24
C GLY A 221 5.31 14.84 -20.50
N LYS A 222 6.62 14.83 -20.78
CA LYS A 222 7.20 14.13 -21.95
C LYS A 222 8.64 13.72 -21.69
N VAL A 223 8.99 12.49 -22.05
CA VAL A 223 10.38 11.98 -22.04
C VAL A 223 11.30 12.85 -22.90
N THR A 224 10.82 13.35 -24.05
CA THR A 224 11.62 14.14 -25.00
C THR A 224 11.74 15.62 -24.66
N ASN A 225 10.97 16.09 -23.66
CA ASN A 225 11.00 17.49 -23.23
C ASN A 225 10.74 17.59 -21.71
N PRO A 226 11.62 16.99 -20.88
CA PRO A 226 11.43 16.94 -19.44
C PRO A 226 11.49 18.34 -18.79
N GLU A 227 12.10 19.31 -19.46
CA GLU A 227 12.23 20.70 -19.00
C GLU A 227 10.95 21.53 -19.14
N SER A 228 9.90 20.99 -19.76
CA SER A 228 8.65 21.71 -19.99
C SER A 228 7.84 21.91 -18.70
N MET A 229 7.93 23.12 -18.15
CA MET A 229 7.18 23.57 -16.96
C MET A 229 5.65 23.49 -17.08
N ASN A 230 5.10 23.39 -18.30
CA ASN A 230 3.65 23.31 -18.53
C ASN A 230 3.00 22.01 -18.06
N TYR A 231 3.82 20.98 -17.78
CA TYR A 231 3.34 19.64 -17.42
C TYR A 231 4.10 19.04 -16.23
N SER A 232 5.07 19.79 -15.67
CA SER A 232 5.96 19.31 -14.63
C SER A 232 5.23 19.08 -13.32
N PHE A 233 5.67 18.05 -12.59
CA PHE A 233 5.12 17.70 -11.30
C PHE A 233 5.69 18.58 -10.19
N THR A 234 4.88 18.89 -9.18
CA THR A 234 5.34 19.55 -7.95
C THR A 234 4.83 18.76 -6.75
N GLY A 235 5.76 18.20 -5.98
CA GLY A 235 5.47 17.35 -4.84
C GLY A 235 6.50 16.25 -4.67
N SER A 236 6.12 15.15 -4.02
CA SER A 236 6.97 13.95 -3.88
C SER A 236 6.30 12.71 -4.44
N ILE A 237 7.09 11.81 -5.03
CA ILE A 237 6.66 10.52 -5.56
C ILE A 237 7.49 9.41 -4.92
N ASP A 238 6.84 8.30 -4.60
CA ASP A 238 7.42 7.12 -3.97
C ASP A 238 6.70 5.83 -4.44
N ASP A 239 7.34 4.68 -4.26
CA ASP A 239 6.79 3.33 -4.42
C ASP A 239 5.92 3.14 -5.68
N ILE A 240 6.54 3.33 -6.85
CA ILE A 240 5.86 3.17 -8.13
C ILE A 240 5.91 1.70 -8.54
N SER A 241 4.74 1.08 -8.76
CA SER A 241 4.61 -0.26 -9.34
C SER A 241 3.82 -0.23 -10.65
N ILE A 242 4.34 -0.92 -11.67
CA ILE A 242 3.69 -1.09 -12.97
C ILE A 242 3.43 -2.57 -13.20
N PHE A 243 2.18 -2.93 -13.52
CA PHE A 243 1.75 -4.29 -13.74
C PHE A 243 1.26 -4.51 -15.16
N SER A 244 1.68 -5.62 -15.79
CA SER A 244 1.13 -6.13 -17.05
C SER A 244 -0.13 -6.98 -16.82
N LYS A 245 -0.90 -6.68 -15.77
CA LYS A 245 -2.18 -7.30 -15.43
C LYS A 245 -3.15 -6.26 -14.88
N ALA A 246 -4.45 -6.51 -15.00
CA ALA A 246 -5.43 -5.79 -14.20
C ALA A 246 -5.44 -6.35 -12.76
N LEU A 247 -5.16 -5.49 -11.78
CA LEU A 247 -5.27 -5.85 -10.37
C LEU A 247 -6.74 -5.99 -9.96
N THR A 248 -7.03 -6.92 -9.04
CA THR A 248 -8.34 -6.90 -8.37
C THR A 248 -8.40 -5.77 -7.34
N ALA A 249 -9.61 -5.39 -6.92
CA ALA A 249 -9.77 -4.39 -5.87
C ALA A 249 -9.11 -4.83 -4.56
N GLU A 250 -9.16 -6.13 -4.25
CA GLU A 250 -8.49 -6.73 -3.10
C GLU A 250 -6.96 -6.67 -3.24
N GLU A 251 -6.40 -6.90 -4.44
CA GLU A 251 -4.96 -6.75 -4.67
C GLU A 251 -4.51 -5.30 -4.50
N VAL A 252 -5.26 -4.32 -5.01
CA VAL A 252 -4.98 -2.89 -4.79
C VAL A 252 -5.03 -2.53 -3.30
N GLN A 253 -6.04 -3.04 -2.58
CA GLN A 253 -6.15 -2.83 -1.14
C GLN A 253 -4.97 -3.47 -0.39
N GLN A 254 -4.52 -4.66 -0.78
CA GLN A 254 -3.37 -5.33 -0.18
C GLN A 254 -2.07 -4.57 -0.43
N ILE A 255 -1.86 -4.06 -1.65
CA ILE A 255 -0.70 -3.21 -1.98
C ILE A 255 -0.71 -1.97 -1.08
N TYR A 256 -1.83 -1.24 -1.05
CA TYR A 256 -1.97 -0.07 -0.18
C TYR A 256 -1.68 -0.40 1.28
N GLN A 257 -2.24 -1.47 1.83
CA GLN A 257 -2.05 -1.82 3.25
C GLN A 257 -0.61 -2.23 3.58
N ARG A 258 0.07 -2.94 2.67
CA ARG A 258 1.48 -3.33 2.84
C ARG A 258 2.39 -2.12 2.76
N GLU A 259 2.14 -1.25 1.80
CA GLU A 259 2.97 -0.07 1.59
C GLU A 259 2.62 1.06 2.56
N ALA A 260 1.39 1.18 3.08
CA ALA A 260 1.03 2.23 4.04
C ALA A 260 1.69 2.07 5.42
N VAL A 261 2.41 0.96 5.64
CA VAL A 261 2.98 0.60 6.93
C VAL A 261 4.42 0.16 6.74
N MET A 262 5.36 0.86 7.38
CA MET A 262 6.72 0.36 7.49
C MET A 262 6.77 -0.72 8.55
N VAL A 263 7.28 -1.90 8.19
CA VAL A 263 7.50 -3.03 9.10
C VAL A 263 9.00 -3.15 9.35
N VAL A 264 9.43 -2.76 10.55
CA VAL A 264 10.76 -3.06 11.06
C VAL A 264 10.82 -4.55 11.42
N ASN A 265 11.71 -5.30 10.76
CA ASN A 265 11.91 -6.70 11.10
C ASN A 265 12.66 -6.78 12.43
N ALA A 266 12.02 -7.37 13.43
CA ALA A 266 12.56 -7.51 14.77
C ALA A 266 13.06 -8.94 14.98
N ASP A 267 14.18 -9.10 15.66
CA ASP A 267 14.58 -10.39 16.19
C ASP A 267 13.71 -10.72 17.40
N LEU A 268 13.20 -11.96 17.43
CA LEU A 268 12.21 -12.40 18.40
C LEU A 268 12.67 -13.67 19.12
N ARG A 269 12.74 -13.57 20.45
CA ARG A 269 13.01 -14.69 21.33
C ARG A 269 11.87 -14.91 22.32
N ILE A 270 11.54 -16.18 22.58
CA ILE A 270 10.48 -16.57 23.50
C ILE A 270 11.06 -17.46 24.61
N ASP A 271 10.69 -17.17 25.85
CA ASP A 271 11.12 -17.91 27.03
C ASP A 271 9.92 -18.32 27.92
N PRO A 272 9.71 -19.63 28.16
CA PRO A 272 10.45 -20.76 27.58
C PRO A 272 10.07 -21.00 26.11
N PRO A 273 11.00 -21.50 25.27
CA PRO A 273 10.71 -21.84 23.87
C PRO A 273 9.78 -23.07 23.75
N VAL A 274 9.58 -23.81 24.84
CA VAL A 274 8.62 -24.92 24.92
C VAL A 274 7.67 -24.73 26.11
N ILE A 275 6.39 -24.58 25.82
CA ILE A 275 5.31 -24.44 26.79
C ILE A 275 4.86 -25.83 27.26
N ASN A 276 5.09 -26.13 28.54
CA ASN A 276 4.45 -27.28 29.20
C ASN A 276 3.03 -26.90 29.67
N LYS A 277 1.97 -27.54 29.14
CA LYS A 277 0.57 -27.24 29.50
C LYS A 277 0.25 -27.47 30.98
N LYS A 278 1.03 -28.29 31.69
CA LYS A 278 0.88 -28.55 33.14
C LYS A 278 1.59 -27.53 34.02
N SER A 279 2.43 -26.66 33.45
CA SER A 279 3.13 -25.63 34.22
C SER A 279 2.13 -24.60 34.77
N LYS A 280 2.34 -24.20 36.03
CA LYS A 280 1.57 -23.13 36.70
C LYS A 280 2.17 -21.73 36.51
N GLY A 281 3.11 -21.57 35.58
CA GLY A 281 3.64 -20.26 35.21
C GLY A 281 2.52 -19.33 34.76
N GLN A 282 2.60 -18.05 35.12
CA GLN A 282 1.55 -17.08 34.77
C GLN A 282 1.74 -16.50 33.36
N TYR A 283 2.97 -16.44 32.88
CA TYR A 283 3.31 -15.71 31.66
C TYR A 283 4.12 -16.56 30.69
N LEU A 284 4.02 -16.20 29.41
CA LEU A 284 5.06 -16.41 28.42
C LEU A 284 5.83 -15.09 28.27
N THR A 285 7.16 -15.14 28.26
CA THR A 285 7.98 -13.96 28.07
C THR A 285 8.45 -13.91 26.62
N ALA A 286 8.37 -12.73 26.00
CA ALA A 286 9.01 -12.46 24.72
C ALA A 286 10.04 -11.34 24.87
N TYR A 287 11.13 -11.45 24.13
CA TYR A 287 12.14 -10.41 23.98
C TYR A 287 12.14 -9.99 22.52
N VAL A 288 11.91 -8.70 22.31
CA VAL A 288 11.83 -8.07 21.00
C VAL A 288 13.03 -7.17 20.85
N GLU A 289 13.87 -7.47 19.87
CA GLU A 289 15.03 -6.66 19.51
C GLU A 289 14.79 -6.02 18.14
N LEU A 290 15.00 -4.70 18.04
CA LEU A 290 14.96 -4.01 16.75
C LEU A 290 16.37 -3.94 16.16
N PRO A 291 16.51 -3.80 14.83
CA PRO A 291 17.81 -3.59 14.20
C PRO A 291 18.57 -2.41 14.84
N PRO A 292 19.93 -2.43 14.83
CA PRO A 292 20.76 -1.46 15.56
C PRO A 292 20.47 0.02 15.29
N GLU A 293 19.92 0.34 14.11
CA GLU A 293 19.53 1.69 13.72
C GLU A 293 18.26 2.20 14.43
N TYR A 294 17.50 1.32 15.11
CA TYR A 294 16.30 1.66 15.85
C TYR A 294 16.52 1.54 17.36
N ASN A 295 16.00 2.51 18.10
CA ASN A 295 15.96 2.42 19.56
C ASN A 295 14.73 1.62 20.01
N VAL A 296 14.94 0.42 20.56
CA VAL A 296 13.87 -0.46 21.05
C VAL A 296 12.91 0.22 22.06
N ALA A 297 13.36 1.26 22.78
CA ALA A 297 12.55 2.01 23.75
C ALA A 297 11.38 2.77 23.11
N ILE A 298 11.36 2.92 21.78
CA ILE A 298 10.26 3.55 21.05
C ILE A 298 9.11 2.58 20.75
N ILE A 299 9.24 1.29 21.07
CA ILE A 299 8.10 0.37 21.02
C ILE A 299 7.05 0.82 22.03
N ASN A 300 5.79 0.95 21.59
CA ASN A 300 4.64 1.12 22.48
C ASN A 300 4.18 -0.25 23.01
N PRO A 301 4.41 -0.62 24.28
CA PRO A 301 4.12 -1.96 24.76
C PRO A 301 2.63 -2.34 24.70
N SER A 302 1.74 -1.35 24.85
CA SER A 302 0.27 -1.56 24.78
C SER A 302 -0.22 -1.98 23.39
N SER A 303 0.61 -1.79 22.36
CA SER A 303 0.31 -2.18 20.98
C SER A 303 0.80 -3.57 20.61
N VAL A 304 1.54 -4.25 21.51
CA VAL A 304 2.22 -5.51 21.20
C VAL A 304 1.24 -6.68 21.22
N LEU A 305 1.22 -7.45 20.14
CA LEU A 305 0.33 -8.58 19.92
C LEU A 305 1.12 -9.84 19.55
N LEU A 306 0.78 -10.98 20.17
CA LEU A 306 1.21 -12.30 19.75
C LEU A 306 0.17 -12.90 18.79
N ASN A 307 0.62 -13.37 17.63
CA ASN A 307 -0.20 -13.83 16.50
C ASN A 307 -1.35 -12.87 16.16
N GLY A 308 -1.09 -11.56 16.27
CA GLY A 308 -2.04 -10.49 15.98
C GLY A 308 -3.29 -10.44 16.87
N THR A 309 -3.38 -11.25 17.93
CA THR A 309 -4.64 -11.42 18.69
C THR A 309 -4.45 -11.35 20.20
N ILE A 310 -3.35 -11.88 20.73
CA ILE A 310 -3.11 -11.92 22.18
C ILE A 310 -2.27 -10.70 22.57
N ALA A 311 -2.89 -9.74 23.25
CA ALA A 311 -2.18 -8.56 23.74
C ALA A 311 -1.16 -8.91 24.82
N ALA A 312 -0.02 -8.22 24.77
CA ALA A 312 0.95 -8.21 25.87
C ALA A 312 0.35 -7.51 27.10
N GLU A 313 0.83 -7.90 28.28
CA GLU A 313 0.57 -7.19 29.53
C GLU A 313 1.27 -5.83 29.51
N GLU A 314 0.62 -4.79 30.03
CA GLU A 314 1.22 -3.45 30.11
C GLU A 314 2.53 -3.46 30.93
N HIS A 315 2.56 -4.29 31.99
CA HIS A 315 3.71 -4.46 32.87
C HIS A 315 3.81 -5.90 33.42
N PRO A 316 5.01 -6.35 33.82
CA PRO A 316 6.29 -5.65 33.69
C PRO A 316 6.79 -5.66 32.25
N THR A 317 7.40 -4.54 31.87
CA THR A 317 8.24 -4.41 30.67
C THR A 317 9.63 -3.99 31.12
N VAL A 318 10.66 -4.58 30.52
CA VAL A 318 12.06 -4.33 30.90
C VAL A 318 12.87 -4.11 29.64
N LEU A 319 13.71 -3.09 29.64
CA LEU A 319 14.73 -2.88 28.62
C LEU A 319 16.05 -3.47 29.10
N GLY A 320 16.72 -4.23 28.25
CA GLY A 320 18.05 -4.77 28.52
C GLY A 320 18.55 -5.65 27.39
N ASP A 321 19.86 -5.74 27.27
CA ASP A 321 20.56 -6.65 26.36
C ASP A 321 20.56 -8.06 26.97
N ASN A 322 19.66 -8.90 26.47
CA ASN A 322 19.29 -10.14 27.12
C ASN A 322 19.82 -11.39 26.38
N ASP A 323 20.46 -11.21 25.24
CA ASP A 323 21.31 -12.20 24.59
C ASP A 323 22.81 -11.85 24.60
N ASN A 324 23.19 -10.66 25.08
CA ASN A 324 24.54 -10.13 25.25
C ASN A 324 25.27 -9.83 23.93
N ASP A 325 24.54 -9.34 22.93
CA ASP A 325 25.10 -8.94 21.64
C ASP A 325 25.44 -7.44 21.55
N GLY A 326 25.05 -6.65 22.56
CA GLY A 326 25.26 -5.22 22.65
C GLY A 326 24.08 -4.36 22.16
N ILE A 327 23.00 -4.99 21.69
CA ILE A 327 21.73 -4.37 21.29
C ILE A 327 20.72 -4.61 22.42
N ALA A 328 19.81 -3.67 22.64
CA ALA A 328 18.83 -3.80 23.72
C ALA A 328 17.54 -4.48 23.23
N ASP A 329 17.03 -5.42 24.01
CA ASP A 329 15.69 -5.99 23.83
C ASP A 329 14.64 -5.25 24.69
N LEU A 330 13.40 -5.28 24.23
CA LEU A 330 12.21 -5.09 25.05
C LEU A 330 11.66 -6.45 25.49
N MET A 331 11.70 -6.71 26.81
CA MET A 331 10.94 -7.80 27.41
C MET A 331 9.46 -7.41 27.54
N VAL A 332 8.58 -8.23 26.98
CA VAL A 332 7.13 -8.19 27.20
C VAL A 332 6.62 -9.53 27.73
N LYS A 333 5.45 -9.52 28.36
CA LYS A 333 4.80 -10.72 28.88
C LYS A 333 3.43 -10.90 28.29
N PHE A 334 3.03 -12.14 28.08
CA PHE A 334 1.69 -12.52 27.63
C PHE A 334 1.06 -13.45 28.64
N ASP A 335 -0.23 -13.24 28.94
CA ASP A 335 -1.00 -14.14 29.79
C ASP A 335 -1.00 -15.56 29.22
N ARG A 336 -0.40 -16.49 29.97
CA ARG A 336 -0.26 -17.89 29.57
C ARG A 336 -1.62 -18.55 29.38
N GLN A 337 -2.65 -18.17 30.13
CA GLN A 337 -3.97 -18.79 30.03
C GLN A 337 -4.63 -18.49 28.68
N LYS A 338 -4.39 -17.31 28.11
CA LYS A 338 -4.85 -16.94 26.76
C LYS A 338 -4.09 -17.68 25.66
N ILE A 339 -2.84 -18.04 25.91
CA ILE A 339 -1.95 -18.74 24.98
C ILE A 339 -2.26 -20.25 24.91
N ILE A 340 -2.36 -20.93 26.04
CA ILE A 340 -2.46 -22.41 26.07
C ILE A 340 -3.75 -22.95 25.45
N THR A 341 -4.78 -22.10 25.33
CA THR A 341 -6.08 -22.43 24.73
C THR A 341 -6.12 -22.19 23.22
N SER A 342 -5.21 -21.37 22.68
CA SER A 342 -5.27 -20.84 21.31
C SER A 342 -4.08 -21.22 20.44
N LEU A 343 -2.93 -21.56 21.03
CA LEU A 343 -1.69 -21.85 20.30
C LEU A 343 -1.43 -23.35 20.14
N ASN A 344 -0.83 -23.69 18.99
CA ASN A 344 -0.23 -24.98 18.68
C ASN A 344 1.29 -24.82 18.55
N SER A 345 2.05 -25.92 18.61
CA SER A 345 3.48 -25.89 18.24
C SER A 345 3.63 -25.39 16.80
N GLY A 346 4.56 -24.46 16.56
CA GLY A 346 4.78 -23.89 15.23
C GLY A 346 5.43 -22.52 15.27
N GLU A 347 5.47 -21.87 14.10
CA GLU A 347 5.89 -20.48 13.98
C GLU A 347 4.84 -19.57 14.63
N ILE A 348 5.31 -18.57 15.35
CA ILE A 348 4.52 -17.49 15.94
C ILE A 348 5.11 -16.14 15.53
N THR A 349 4.26 -15.12 15.55
CA THR A 349 4.66 -13.75 15.26
C THR A 349 4.36 -12.85 16.45
N VAL A 350 5.26 -11.90 16.72
CA VAL A 350 4.99 -10.78 17.64
C VAL A 350 5.09 -9.50 16.83
N THR A 351 4.03 -8.70 16.88
CA THR A 351 3.95 -7.41 16.19
C THR A 351 3.63 -6.30 17.16
N GLY A 352 3.90 -5.07 16.78
CA GLY A 352 3.52 -3.89 17.55
C GLY A 352 3.82 -2.61 16.79
N LYS A 353 3.57 -1.47 17.46
CA LYS A 353 3.80 -0.13 16.93
C LYS A 353 4.94 0.56 17.66
N LEU A 354 5.71 1.32 16.90
CA LEU A 354 6.69 2.28 17.37
C LEU A 354 6.00 3.63 17.61
N THR A 355 6.54 4.48 18.50
CA THR A 355 5.96 5.79 18.82
C THR A 355 5.95 6.76 17.65
N ASN A 356 6.81 6.53 16.65
CA ASN A 356 6.84 7.29 15.39
C ASN A 356 5.86 6.76 14.32
N GLY A 357 5.00 5.79 14.66
CA GLY A 357 3.94 5.29 13.77
C GLY A 357 4.32 4.07 12.93
N MET A 358 5.61 3.71 12.85
CA MET A 358 6.05 2.46 12.22
C MET A 358 5.53 1.24 12.99
N THR A 359 5.52 0.09 12.34
CA THR A 359 5.27 -1.20 13.00
C THR A 359 6.55 -2.01 13.06
N PHE A 360 6.62 -2.96 13.99
CA PHE A 360 7.62 -4.02 13.94
C PHE A 360 6.95 -5.38 13.82
N SER A 361 7.69 -6.35 13.29
CA SER A 361 7.29 -7.75 13.27
C SER A 361 8.50 -8.63 13.52
N GLY A 362 8.42 -9.51 14.51
CA GLY A 362 9.37 -10.59 14.73
C GLY A 362 8.71 -11.96 14.63
N ARG A 363 9.49 -12.98 14.24
CA ARG A 363 9.03 -14.36 14.09
C ARG A 363 9.94 -15.33 14.82
N THR A 364 9.35 -16.35 15.42
CA THR A 364 10.11 -17.44 16.04
C THR A 364 9.27 -18.70 16.15
N PHE A 365 9.88 -19.81 16.57
CA PHE A 365 9.17 -21.07 16.78
C PHE A 365 8.89 -21.30 18.27
N ILE A 366 7.71 -21.82 18.56
CA ILE A 366 7.34 -22.28 19.90
C ILE A 366 6.91 -23.75 19.87
N GLY A 367 7.37 -24.50 20.86
CA GLY A 367 6.91 -25.86 21.13
C GLY A 367 5.84 -25.89 22.21
N ILE A 368 4.93 -26.85 22.16
CA ILE A 368 3.94 -27.11 23.21
C ILE A 368 3.97 -28.60 23.57
N LYS A 369 4.02 -28.92 24.87
CA LYS A 369 4.06 -30.29 25.41
C LYS A 369 3.14 -30.52 26.61
#